data_AF-A0A3N5GFX1-F1
#
_entry.id   AF-A0A3N5GFX1-F1
#
_cell.length_a   1.000
_cell.length_b   1.000
_cell.length_c   1.000
_cell.angle_alpha   90.00
_cell.angle_beta   90.00
_cell.angle_gamma   90.00
#
_symmetry.space_group_name_H-M   'P 1'
#
loop_
_entity.id
_entity.type
_entity.pdbx_description
1 polymer ?
#
loop_
_entity_poly.entity_id
_entity_poly.type
_entity_poly.pdbx_seq_one_letter_code
_entity_poly.pdbx_strand_id
1 'polypeptide(L)'
;MVDYYNEIGFKDWEYPETRTPALKAQHPEYEMFTAGSTHYNAGVSCADCHMPYVREGAAKYSTHDVHSPLLNPQQACGQCHTDVDYVTARVADIQDQVYKTKISTEDALIDAITALKADTANPAADATLLDEARQLHRKAQFMWDFVSAENSMGFHNPEYILKILADSTNLARQAQMKAAQATGDLSLLATGIYDKMEPKPQPAR
;
A
#
# COMPACT_ATOMS: atom_id res chain seq x y z
N MET A 1 -9.53 -9.16 -4.33
CA MET A 1 -9.20 -8.38 -5.55
C MET A 1 -8.19 -9.10 -6.42
N VAL A 2 -6.99 -9.44 -5.93
CA VAL A 2 -5.99 -10.17 -6.74
C VAL A 2 -6.55 -11.45 -7.35
N ASP A 3 -7.27 -12.26 -6.56
CA ASP A 3 -7.84 -13.52 -7.05
C ASP A 3 -8.85 -13.29 -8.20
N TYR A 4 -9.67 -12.25 -8.11
CA TYR A 4 -10.59 -11.85 -9.19
C TYR A 4 -9.82 -11.46 -10.46
N TYR A 5 -8.77 -10.63 -10.34
CA TYR A 5 -7.96 -10.25 -11.51
C TYR A 5 -7.21 -11.44 -12.12
N ASN A 6 -6.83 -12.42 -11.32
CA ASN A 6 -6.22 -13.66 -11.79
C ASN A 6 -7.22 -14.53 -12.53
N GLU A 7 -8.45 -14.67 -12.02
CA GLU A 7 -9.53 -15.44 -12.65
C GLU A 7 -9.83 -14.96 -14.07
N ILE A 8 -9.84 -13.64 -14.28
CA ILE A 8 -10.10 -13.04 -15.60
C ILE A 8 -8.84 -12.85 -16.46
N GLY A 9 -7.66 -13.27 -15.97
CA GLY A 9 -6.39 -13.12 -16.69
C GLY A 9 -5.96 -11.67 -16.95
N PHE A 10 -6.39 -10.72 -16.10
CA PHE A 10 -6.15 -9.29 -16.31
C PHE A 10 -4.74 -8.86 -15.91
N LYS A 11 -4.14 -7.93 -16.66
CA LYS A 11 -2.95 -7.18 -16.24
C LYS A 11 -3.07 -5.74 -16.73
N ASP A 12 -2.65 -4.79 -15.90
CA ASP A 12 -2.59 -3.38 -16.30
C ASP A 12 -1.38 -3.14 -17.22
N TRP A 13 -0.22 -3.70 -16.85
CA TRP A 13 0.99 -3.70 -17.68
C TRP A 13 1.82 -4.94 -17.43
N GLU A 14 2.84 -5.13 -18.27
CA GLU A 14 3.92 -6.09 -18.01
C GLU A 14 5.11 -5.33 -17.42
N TYR A 15 5.56 -5.73 -16.24
CA TYR A 15 6.68 -5.09 -15.57
C TYR A 15 7.96 -5.32 -16.41
N PRO A 16 8.69 -4.24 -16.79
CA PRO A 16 9.89 -4.36 -17.62
C PRO A 16 10.94 -5.28 -16.98
N GLU A 17 11.65 -6.05 -17.82
CA GLU A 17 12.79 -6.92 -17.43
C GLU A 17 12.44 -8.12 -16.53
N THR A 18 11.46 -8.03 -15.63
CA THR A 18 10.96 -9.16 -14.82
C THR A 18 9.85 -9.93 -15.52
N ARG A 19 9.17 -9.30 -16.49
CA ARG A 19 8.00 -9.86 -17.23
C ARG A 19 6.81 -10.21 -16.33
N THR A 20 6.78 -9.72 -15.09
CA THR A 20 5.63 -9.92 -14.20
C THR A 20 4.39 -9.25 -14.80
N PRO A 21 3.26 -9.96 -14.99
CA PRO A 21 2.00 -9.30 -15.29
C PRO A 21 1.59 -8.50 -14.05
N ALA A 22 1.64 -7.18 -14.09
CA ALA A 22 1.41 -6.31 -12.94
C ALA A 22 -0.04 -5.84 -12.84
N LEU A 23 -0.41 -5.33 -11.66
CA LEU A 23 -1.69 -4.70 -11.37
C LEU A 23 -1.44 -3.33 -10.73
N LYS A 24 -2.30 -2.34 -11.03
CA LYS A 24 -2.32 -1.02 -10.39
C LYS A 24 -3.54 -0.94 -9.48
N ALA A 25 -3.35 -0.49 -8.25
CA ALA A 25 -4.44 -0.02 -7.40
C ALA A 25 -4.58 1.51 -7.53
N GLN A 26 -5.81 2.02 -7.41
CA GLN A 26 -6.10 3.44 -7.48
C GLN A 26 -7.01 3.80 -6.32
N HIS A 27 -6.52 4.67 -5.44
CA HIS A 27 -7.27 5.38 -4.39
C HIS A 27 -8.46 4.59 -3.83
N PRO A 28 -8.19 3.48 -3.10
CA PRO A 28 -9.23 2.59 -2.59
C PRO A 28 -9.78 3.09 -1.24
N GLU A 29 -10.10 4.39 -1.11
CA GLU A 29 -10.53 4.96 0.17
C GLU A 29 -11.78 4.24 0.70
N TYR A 30 -12.76 3.98 -0.16
CA TYR A 30 -14.01 3.35 0.24
C TYR A 30 -13.77 1.92 0.73
N GLU A 31 -13.01 1.13 -0.03
CA GLU A 31 -12.71 -0.27 0.31
C GLU A 31 -11.85 -0.35 1.58
N MET A 32 -10.90 0.56 1.77
CA MET A 32 -10.06 0.63 2.96
C MET A 32 -10.90 0.99 4.21
N PHE A 33 -11.73 2.03 4.08
CA PHE A 33 -12.61 2.51 5.14
C PHE A 33 -13.66 1.47 5.55
N THR A 34 -14.29 0.82 4.57
CA THR A 34 -15.40 -0.12 4.80
C THR A 34 -14.96 -1.53 5.16
N ALA A 35 -13.66 -1.83 5.09
CA ALA A 35 -13.07 -3.11 5.52
C ALA A 35 -13.02 -3.27 7.04
N GLY A 36 -14.15 -3.05 7.72
CA GLY A 36 -14.28 -3.24 9.16
C GLY A 36 -13.53 -2.22 10.01
N SER A 37 -13.27 -1.01 9.50
CA SER A 37 -12.64 0.04 10.30
C SER A 37 -13.50 0.43 11.51
N THR A 38 -12.87 0.95 12.56
CA THR A 38 -13.56 1.40 13.77
C THR A 38 -14.63 2.43 13.48
N HIS A 39 -14.32 3.44 12.65
CA HIS A 39 -15.26 4.51 12.31
C HIS A 39 -16.42 4.01 11.44
N TYR A 40 -16.15 3.17 10.43
CA TYR A 40 -17.20 2.58 9.61
C TYR A 40 -18.14 1.70 10.44
N ASN A 41 -17.59 0.84 11.30
CA ASN A 41 -18.39 -0.03 12.18
C ASN A 41 -19.21 0.76 13.20
N ALA A 42 -18.77 1.96 13.56
CA ALA A 42 -19.51 2.88 14.41
C ALA A 42 -20.59 3.70 13.66
N GLY A 43 -20.73 3.51 12.33
CA GLY A 43 -21.71 4.21 11.51
C GLY A 43 -21.29 5.62 11.08
N VAL A 44 -20.02 5.98 11.25
CA VAL A 44 -19.47 7.24 10.74
C VAL A 44 -19.38 7.16 9.21
N SER A 45 -19.67 8.27 8.54
CA SER A 45 -19.59 8.42 7.09
C SER A 45 -18.40 9.30 6.69
N CYS A 46 -18.05 9.28 5.40
CA CYS A 46 -17.02 10.17 4.87
C CYS A 46 -17.34 11.65 5.15
N ALA A 47 -18.63 12.00 5.06
CA ALA A 47 -19.11 13.38 5.23
C ALA A 47 -18.98 13.88 6.67
N ASP A 48 -19.02 13.00 7.68
CA ASP A 48 -18.91 13.43 9.08
C ASP A 48 -17.53 14.05 9.37
N CYS A 49 -16.47 13.59 8.68
CA CYS A 49 -15.13 14.13 8.82
C CYS A 49 -14.77 15.15 7.73
N HIS A 50 -15.13 14.89 6.47
CA HIS A 50 -14.70 15.69 5.32
C HIS A 50 -15.69 16.78 4.89
N MET A 51 -16.94 16.71 5.35
CA MET A 51 -18.00 17.69 5.09
C MET A 51 -18.75 18.06 6.39
N PRO A 52 -18.05 18.36 7.49
CA PRO A 52 -18.70 18.55 8.78
C PRO A 52 -19.68 19.73 8.74
N TYR A 53 -20.67 19.67 9.63
CA TYR A 53 -21.64 20.75 9.72
C TYR A 53 -21.00 22.05 10.23
N VAL A 54 -21.35 23.16 9.58
CA VAL A 54 -21.07 24.54 10.00
C VAL A 54 -22.37 25.14 10.56
N ARG A 55 -22.24 25.95 11.62
CA ARG A 55 -23.37 26.71 12.19
C ARG A 55 -23.09 28.21 12.07
N GLU A 56 -23.99 28.92 11.42
CA GLU A 56 -23.96 30.39 11.30
C GLU A 56 -25.32 30.95 11.71
N GLY A 57 -25.37 31.51 12.93
CA GLY A 57 -26.64 31.91 13.54
C GLY A 57 -27.60 30.71 13.66
N ALA A 58 -28.76 30.80 13.02
CA ALA A 58 -29.76 29.74 13.00
C ALA A 58 -29.56 28.70 11.87
N ALA A 59 -28.68 28.98 10.90
CA ALA A 59 -28.44 28.09 9.78
C ALA A 59 -27.46 26.98 10.18
N LYS A 60 -27.76 25.75 9.72
CA LYS A 60 -26.86 24.60 9.78
C LYS A 60 -26.72 24.04 8.37
N TYR A 61 -25.49 23.93 7.87
CA TYR A 61 -25.21 23.41 6.54
C TYR A 61 -23.93 22.58 6.56
N SER A 62 -23.75 21.67 5.60
CA SER A 62 -22.51 20.89 5.45
C SER A 62 -21.50 21.72 4.66
N THR A 63 -20.26 21.82 5.14
CA THR A 63 -19.19 22.38 4.30
C THR A 63 -18.99 21.50 3.07
N HIS A 64 -18.79 22.12 1.91
CA HIS A 64 -18.43 21.44 0.67
C HIS A 64 -16.97 21.69 0.28
N ASP A 65 -16.22 22.36 1.15
CA ASP A 65 -14.77 22.47 1.05
C ASP A 65 -14.15 21.14 1.52
N VAL A 66 -14.08 20.16 0.62
CA VAL A 66 -13.56 18.83 0.92
C VAL A 66 -12.04 18.85 0.92
N HIS A 67 -11.47 18.77 2.11
CA HIS A 67 -10.03 18.75 2.32
C HIS A 67 -9.66 17.79 3.47
N SER A 68 -8.39 17.79 3.87
CA SER A 68 -7.94 17.03 5.04
C SER A 68 -8.67 17.50 6.31
N PRO A 69 -9.34 16.63 7.07
CA PRO A 69 -10.02 16.99 8.32
C PRO A 69 -9.06 17.56 9.37
N LEU A 70 -7.75 17.24 9.25
CA LEU A 70 -6.70 17.75 10.12
C LEU A 70 -6.46 19.26 9.99
N LEU A 71 -6.96 19.90 8.93
CA LEU A 71 -6.91 21.36 8.81
C LEU A 71 -7.91 22.05 9.75
N ASN A 72 -9.02 21.38 10.10
CA ASN A 72 -10.07 21.88 10.98
C ASN A 72 -10.52 20.80 12.01
N PRO A 73 -9.61 20.29 12.86
CA PRO A 73 -9.85 19.06 13.61
C PRO A 73 -10.90 19.23 14.72
N GLN A 74 -11.06 20.42 15.30
CA GLN A 74 -12.13 20.67 16.27
C GLN A 74 -13.52 20.52 15.62
N GLN A 75 -13.65 20.88 14.34
CA GLN A 75 -14.91 20.75 13.62
C GLN A 75 -15.18 19.30 13.20
N ALA A 76 -14.17 18.60 12.71
CA ALA A 76 -14.31 17.23 12.22
C ALA A 76 -14.31 16.16 13.34
N CYS A 77 -13.39 16.27 14.30
CA CYS A 77 -13.19 15.27 15.36
C CYS A 77 -13.93 15.64 16.65
N GLY A 78 -14.01 16.93 16.97
CA GLY A 78 -14.53 17.44 18.24
C GLY A 78 -16.04 17.23 18.46
N GLN A 79 -16.77 16.75 17.44
CA GLN A 79 -18.17 16.33 17.61
C GLN A 79 -18.30 15.03 18.40
N CYS A 80 -17.25 14.18 18.38
CA CYS A 80 -17.26 12.84 18.98
C CYS A 80 -16.14 12.66 20.01
N HIS A 81 -14.99 13.32 19.83
CA HIS A 81 -13.82 13.20 20.70
C HIS A 81 -13.68 14.44 21.59
N THR A 82 -13.60 14.23 22.91
CA THR A 82 -13.46 15.32 23.88
C THR A 82 -12.05 15.90 23.94
N ASP A 83 -11.03 15.13 23.56
CA ASP A 83 -9.64 15.55 23.51
C ASP A 83 -9.13 15.50 22.06
N VAL A 84 -9.25 16.63 21.37
CA VAL A 84 -8.91 16.77 19.94
C VAL A 84 -7.39 16.70 19.71
N ASP A 85 -6.61 17.23 20.66
CA ASP A 85 -5.15 17.25 20.56
C ASP A 85 -4.59 15.82 20.68
N TYR A 86 -5.15 15.02 21.60
CA TYR A 86 -4.79 13.60 21.71
C TYR A 86 -5.09 12.82 20.42
N VAL A 87 -6.29 12.95 19.85
CA VAL A 87 -6.65 12.17 18.66
C VAL A 87 -5.87 12.60 17.42
N THR A 88 -5.57 13.90 17.26
CA THR A 88 -4.73 14.38 16.15
C THR A 88 -3.28 13.91 16.27
N ALA A 89 -2.72 13.88 17.49
CA ALA A 89 -1.42 13.25 17.73
C ALA A 89 -1.46 11.75 17.37
N ARG A 90 -2.54 11.04 17.70
CA ARG A 90 -2.71 9.64 17.34
C ARG A 90 -2.79 9.42 15.82
N VAL A 91 -3.40 10.34 15.07
CA VAL A 91 -3.38 10.30 13.59
C VAL A 91 -1.94 10.36 13.08
N ALA A 92 -1.13 11.29 13.59
CA ALA A 92 0.28 11.41 13.19
C ALA A 92 1.07 10.12 13.47
N ASP A 93 0.88 9.51 14.65
CA ASP A 93 1.53 8.23 14.99
C ASP A 93 1.14 7.09 14.04
N ILE A 94 -0.15 7.02 13.66
CA ILE A 94 -0.65 6.04 12.70
C ILE A 94 0.03 6.24 11.35
N GLN A 95 0.05 7.48 10.86
CA GLN A 95 0.60 7.81 9.55
C GLN A 95 2.11 7.53 9.49
N ASP A 96 2.85 7.83 10.55
CA ASP A 96 4.28 7.53 10.66
C ASP A 96 4.55 6.01 10.67
N GLN A 97 3.78 5.23 11.45
CA GLN A 97 3.90 3.77 11.49
C GLN A 97 3.63 3.13 10.13
N VAL A 98 2.56 3.56 9.46
CA VAL A 98 2.20 3.06 8.13
C VAL A 98 3.25 3.46 7.10
N TYR A 99 3.71 4.72 7.12
CA TYR A 99 4.76 5.19 6.22
C TYR A 99 6.04 4.35 6.35
N LYS A 100 6.56 4.17 7.57
CA LYS A 100 7.77 3.39 7.83
C LYS A 100 7.65 1.93 7.38
N THR A 101 6.49 1.32 7.65
CA THR A 101 6.21 -0.06 7.24
C THR A 101 6.09 -0.15 5.72
N LYS A 102 5.48 0.85 5.07
CA LYS A 102 5.32 0.92 3.61
C LYS A 102 6.68 1.02 2.91
N ILE A 103 7.59 1.88 3.40
CA ILE A 103 8.95 1.99 2.85
C ILE A 103 9.72 0.68 3.03
N SER A 104 9.64 0.05 4.22
CA SER A 104 10.29 -1.25 4.44
C SER A 104 9.76 -2.36 3.52
N THR A 105 8.46 -2.29 3.18
CA THR A 105 7.83 -3.21 2.21
C THR A 105 8.32 -2.92 0.80
N GLU A 106 8.48 -1.65 0.43
CA GLU A 106 9.02 -1.22 -0.86
C GLU A 106 10.46 -1.70 -1.05
N ASP A 107 11.30 -1.62 -0.03
CA ASP A 107 12.67 -2.16 -0.07
C ASP A 107 12.68 -3.68 -0.35
N ALA A 108 11.77 -4.44 0.28
CA ALA A 108 11.63 -5.87 0.02
C ALA A 108 11.15 -6.17 -1.41
N LEU A 109 10.26 -5.32 -1.96
CA LEU A 109 9.84 -5.42 -3.37
C LEU A 109 11.00 -5.14 -4.32
N ILE A 110 11.82 -4.11 -4.05
CA ILE A 110 12.99 -3.78 -4.86
C ILE A 110 14.02 -4.93 -4.85
N ASP A 111 14.27 -5.52 -3.69
CA ASP A 111 15.14 -6.70 -3.57
C ASP A 111 14.59 -7.86 -4.44
N ALA A 112 13.28 -8.13 -4.38
CA ALA A 112 12.64 -9.18 -5.18
C ALA A 112 12.63 -8.91 -6.69
N ILE A 113 12.35 -7.66 -7.10
CA ILE A 113 12.38 -7.21 -8.50
C ILE A 113 13.79 -7.39 -9.07
N THR A 114 14.82 -7.06 -8.28
CA THR A 114 16.22 -7.21 -8.70
C THR A 114 16.58 -8.67 -8.93
N ALA A 115 16.19 -9.57 -8.02
CA ALA A 115 16.40 -11.00 -8.19
C ALA A 115 15.67 -11.54 -9.44
N LEU A 116 14.37 -11.19 -9.60
CA LEU A 116 13.56 -11.57 -10.76
C LEU A 116 14.16 -11.09 -12.10
N LYS A 117 14.72 -9.88 -12.13
CA LYS A 117 15.38 -9.32 -13.30
C LYS A 117 16.63 -10.13 -13.68
N ALA A 118 17.46 -10.48 -12.69
CA ALA A 118 18.65 -11.28 -12.91
C ALA A 118 18.31 -12.66 -13.49
N ASP A 119 17.33 -13.36 -12.92
CA ASP A 119 16.94 -14.70 -13.37
C ASP A 119 16.18 -14.68 -14.69
N THR A 120 15.38 -13.65 -14.96
CA THR A 120 14.69 -13.52 -16.26
C THR A 120 15.69 -13.38 -17.42
N ALA A 121 16.88 -12.84 -17.16
CA ALA A 121 17.96 -12.76 -18.15
C ALA A 121 18.80 -14.06 -18.23
N ASN A 122 18.59 -15.02 -17.34
CA ASN A 122 19.39 -16.25 -17.25
C ASN A 122 18.69 -17.44 -17.94
N PRO A 123 19.24 -17.98 -19.05
CA PRO A 123 18.65 -19.13 -19.74
C PRO A 123 18.63 -20.43 -18.93
N ALA A 124 19.43 -20.52 -17.85
CA ALA A 124 19.49 -21.68 -16.97
C ALA A 124 18.45 -21.63 -15.84
N ALA A 125 17.69 -20.54 -15.70
CA ALA A 125 16.67 -20.42 -14.68
C ALA A 125 15.52 -21.42 -14.89
N ASP A 126 15.09 -22.09 -13.82
CA ASP A 126 13.89 -22.91 -13.83
C ASP A 126 12.64 -22.04 -14.09
N ALA A 127 11.98 -22.30 -15.21
CA ALA A 127 10.83 -21.51 -15.66
C ALA A 127 9.63 -21.59 -14.71
N THR A 128 9.45 -22.70 -13.98
CA THR A 128 8.35 -22.89 -13.04
C THR A 128 8.57 -22.04 -11.80
N LEU A 129 9.77 -22.10 -11.21
CA LEU A 129 10.13 -21.28 -10.05
C LEU A 129 10.12 -19.79 -10.38
N LEU A 130 10.53 -19.43 -11.59
CA LEU A 130 10.49 -18.05 -12.05
C LEU A 130 9.05 -17.53 -12.24
N ASP A 131 8.12 -18.37 -12.73
CA ASP A 131 6.70 -18.00 -12.79
C ASP A 131 6.08 -17.87 -11.39
N GLU A 132 6.37 -18.81 -10.48
CA GLU A 132 5.96 -18.70 -9.07
C GLU A 132 6.44 -17.39 -8.43
N ALA A 133 7.71 -17.03 -8.65
CA ALA A 133 8.29 -15.78 -8.18
C ALA A 133 7.55 -14.55 -8.75
N ARG A 134 7.18 -14.57 -10.03
CA ARG A 134 6.40 -13.50 -10.67
C ARG A 134 5.00 -13.38 -10.07
N GLN A 135 4.31 -14.48 -9.79
CA GLN A 135 2.97 -14.44 -9.18
C GLN A 135 3.02 -13.90 -7.75
N LEU A 136 4.04 -14.27 -6.98
CA LEU A 136 4.27 -13.73 -5.64
C LEU A 136 4.58 -12.23 -5.70
N HIS A 137 5.46 -11.79 -6.60
CA HIS A 137 5.77 -10.39 -6.82
C HIS A 137 4.53 -9.59 -7.24
N ARG A 138 3.74 -10.08 -8.19
CA ARG A 138 2.47 -9.47 -8.63
C ARG A 138 1.54 -9.21 -7.46
N LYS A 139 1.34 -10.21 -6.58
CA LYS A 139 0.48 -10.10 -5.42
C LYS A 139 1.06 -9.14 -4.38
N ALA A 140 2.35 -9.25 -4.07
CA ALA A 140 3.04 -8.39 -3.13
C ALA A 140 2.95 -6.92 -3.55
N GLN A 141 3.28 -6.61 -4.80
CA GLN A 141 3.24 -5.25 -5.33
C GLN A 141 1.82 -4.69 -5.33
N PHE A 142 0.81 -5.46 -5.73
CA PHE A 142 -0.58 -4.99 -5.67
C PHE A 142 -1.02 -4.69 -4.25
N MET A 143 -0.64 -5.51 -3.27
CA MET A 143 -0.96 -5.27 -1.86
C MET A 143 -0.30 -4.01 -1.31
N TRP A 144 0.97 -3.78 -1.66
CA TRP A 144 1.67 -2.53 -1.33
C TRP A 144 1.03 -1.32 -2.01
N ASP A 145 0.67 -1.45 -3.29
CA ASP A 145 0.08 -0.37 -4.08
C ASP A 145 -1.33 -0.03 -3.61
N PHE A 146 -2.12 -1.02 -3.17
CA PHE A 146 -3.42 -0.80 -2.54
C PHE A 146 -3.32 0.10 -1.31
N VAL A 147 -2.25 -0.05 -0.53
CA VAL A 147 -1.97 0.85 0.61
C VAL A 147 -1.38 2.17 0.15
N SER A 148 -0.42 2.15 -0.78
CA SER A 148 0.27 3.38 -1.20
C SER A 148 -0.62 4.33 -2.01
N ALA A 149 -1.65 3.81 -2.68
CA ALA A 149 -2.60 4.59 -3.46
C ALA A 149 -3.71 5.21 -2.60
N GLU A 150 -3.90 4.75 -1.36
CA GLU A 150 -4.89 5.27 -0.42
C GLU A 150 -4.34 6.52 0.29
N ASN A 151 -5.11 7.61 0.27
CA ASN A 151 -4.57 8.92 0.62
C ASN A 151 -4.50 9.21 2.14
N SER A 152 -5.22 8.46 2.98
CA SER A 152 -5.25 8.73 4.44
C SER A 152 -3.96 8.33 5.17
N MET A 153 -3.07 7.58 4.50
CA MET A 153 -1.84 7.03 5.06
C MET A 153 -2.12 6.23 6.34
N GLY A 154 -3.11 5.33 6.32
CA GLY A 154 -3.40 4.50 7.49
C GLY A 154 -4.63 4.89 8.29
N PHE A 155 -5.03 6.17 8.29
CA PHE A 155 -6.05 6.64 9.24
C PHE A 155 -7.40 5.95 9.06
N HIS A 156 -7.84 5.71 7.82
CA HIS A 156 -9.14 5.07 7.58
C HIS A 156 -9.23 3.66 8.16
N ASN A 157 -8.12 2.88 8.20
CA ASN A 157 -8.11 1.54 8.78
C ASN A 157 -6.67 1.05 9.08
N PRO A 158 -6.08 1.49 10.21
CA PRO A 158 -4.65 1.32 10.44
C PRO A 158 -4.23 -0.14 10.61
N GLU A 159 -5.01 -0.94 11.34
CA GLU A 159 -4.71 -2.35 11.58
C GLU A 159 -4.77 -3.17 10.29
N TYR A 160 -5.78 -2.91 9.45
CA TYR A 160 -5.92 -3.59 8.17
C TYR A 160 -4.79 -3.22 7.21
N ILE A 161 -4.41 -1.93 7.13
CA ILE A 161 -3.26 -1.48 6.32
C ILE A 161 -1.97 -2.16 6.76
N LEU A 162 -1.67 -2.16 8.07
CA LEU A 162 -0.45 -2.79 8.58
C LEU A 162 -0.42 -4.29 8.33
N LYS A 163 -1.58 -4.97 8.42
CA LYS A 163 -1.71 -6.37 8.04
C LYS A 163 -1.38 -6.58 6.55
N ILE A 164 -1.94 -5.77 5.65
CA ILE A 164 -1.68 -5.87 4.21
C ILE A 164 -0.19 -5.65 3.91
N LEU A 165 0.45 -4.67 4.54
CA LEU A 165 1.88 -4.41 4.37
C LEU A 165 2.75 -5.57 4.89
N ALA A 166 2.40 -6.16 6.03
CA ALA A 166 3.10 -7.33 6.56
C ALA A 166 3.00 -8.54 5.60
N ASP A 167 1.81 -8.82 5.09
CA ASP A 167 1.58 -9.88 4.11
C ASP A 167 2.32 -9.59 2.79
N SER A 168 2.29 -8.34 2.32
CA SER A 168 3.02 -7.88 1.12
C SER A 168 4.53 -8.09 1.29
N THR A 169 5.09 -7.68 2.43
CA THR A 169 6.52 -7.88 2.73
C THR A 169 6.89 -9.36 2.70
N ASN A 170 6.09 -10.22 3.33
CA ASN A 170 6.32 -11.66 3.33
C ASN A 170 6.29 -12.25 1.90
N LEU A 171 5.31 -11.85 1.08
CA LEU A 171 5.20 -12.29 -0.30
C LEU A 171 6.36 -11.79 -1.17
N ALA A 172 6.81 -10.56 -0.97
CA ALA A 172 7.99 -10.02 -1.65
C ALA A 172 9.25 -10.83 -1.31
N ARG A 173 9.46 -11.18 -0.04
CA ARG A 173 10.57 -12.04 0.37
C ARG A 173 10.46 -13.45 -0.20
N GLN A 174 9.28 -14.03 -0.26
CA GLN A 174 9.07 -15.32 -0.93
C GLN A 174 9.36 -15.24 -2.43
N ALA A 175 8.96 -14.15 -3.10
CA ALA A 175 9.28 -13.92 -4.51
C ALA A 175 10.79 -13.87 -4.73
N GLN A 176 11.52 -13.13 -3.89
CA GLN A 176 12.99 -13.08 -3.91
C GLN A 176 13.62 -14.47 -3.73
N MET A 177 13.13 -15.24 -2.76
CA MET A 177 13.63 -16.59 -2.49
C MET A 177 13.38 -17.54 -3.67
N LYS A 178 12.20 -17.45 -4.30
CA LYS A 178 11.84 -18.27 -5.46
C LYS A 178 12.67 -17.93 -6.69
N ALA A 179 12.96 -16.65 -6.90
CA ALA A 179 13.91 -16.21 -7.92
C ALA A 179 15.28 -16.85 -7.66
N ALA A 180 15.87 -16.65 -6.47
CA ALA A 180 17.17 -17.23 -6.12
C ALA A 180 17.23 -18.77 -6.29
N GLN A 181 16.13 -19.47 -6.00
CA GLN A 181 16.03 -20.92 -6.22
C GLN A 181 16.00 -21.33 -7.69
N ALA A 182 15.47 -20.48 -8.58
CA ALA A 182 15.36 -20.79 -10.01
C ALA A 182 16.73 -21.00 -10.66
N THR A 183 17.78 -20.33 -10.17
CA THR A 183 19.16 -20.48 -10.65
C THR A 183 20.11 -21.11 -9.63
N GLY A 184 19.66 -21.30 -8.39
CA GLY A 184 20.50 -21.74 -7.28
C GLY A 184 21.50 -20.68 -6.81
N ASP A 185 21.31 -19.41 -7.19
CA ASP A 185 22.20 -18.31 -6.86
C ASP A 185 21.77 -17.62 -5.55
N LEU A 186 22.45 -17.95 -4.46
CA LEU A 186 22.19 -17.36 -3.15
C LEU A 186 22.56 -15.87 -3.06
N SER A 187 23.35 -15.32 -3.99
CA SER A 187 23.65 -13.89 -4.02
C SER A 187 22.40 -13.03 -4.27
N LEU A 188 21.38 -13.61 -4.91
CA LEU A 188 20.08 -12.98 -5.15
C LEU A 188 19.23 -12.80 -3.89
N LEU A 189 19.64 -13.38 -2.75
CA LEU A 189 19.03 -13.16 -1.43
C LEU A 189 19.55 -11.89 -0.72
N ALA A 190 20.44 -11.13 -1.35
CA ALA A 190 20.94 -9.87 -0.79
C ALA A 190 19.79 -8.88 -0.53
N THR A 191 19.90 -8.16 0.59
CA THR A 191 18.92 -7.13 0.99
C THR A 191 19.51 -5.73 0.94
N GLY A 192 18.62 -4.73 0.99
CA GLY A 192 19.01 -3.32 0.95
C GLY A 192 19.64 -2.97 -0.39
N ILE A 193 19.10 -3.53 -1.48
CA ILE A 193 19.61 -3.29 -2.83
C ILE A 193 19.40 -1.84 -3.23
N TYR A 194 18.27 -1.22 -2.86
CA TYR A 194 17.97 0.18 -3.18
C TYR A 194 19.09 1.14 -2.75
N ASP A 195 19.65 0.95 -1.55
CA ASP A 195 20.73 1.81 -1.04
C ASP A 195 22.08 1.60 -1.75
N LYS A 196 22.23 0.49 -2.48
CA LYS A 196 23.43 0.15 -3.25
C LYS A 196 23.29 0.51 -4.74
N MET A 197 22.09 0.90 -5.20
CA MET A 197 21.83 1.24 -6.60
C MET A 197 22.39 2.63 -6.92
N GLU A 198 23.27 2.70 -7.93
CA GLU A 198 23.80 3.95 -8.45
C GLU A 198 23.72 3.99 -10.00
N PRO A 199 22.98 4.94 -10.60
CA PRO A 199 22.15 5.94 -9.94
C PRO A 199 20.88 5.30 -9.34
N LYS A 200 20.33 5.91 -8.28
CA LYS A 200 18.99 5.53 -7.80
C LYS A 200 17.94 5.69 -8.91
N PRO A 201 16.96 4.78 -9.02
CA PRO A 201 15.89 4.89 -10.00
C PRO A 201 15.20 6.25 -9.89
N GLN A 202 15.11 6.97 -11.02
CA GLN A 202 14.32 8.20 -11.10
C GLN A 202 12.88 7.83 -11.47
N PRO A 203 11.87 8.43 -10.82
CA PRO A 203 10.49 8.30 -11.28
C PRO A 203 10.41 8.65 -12.76
N ALA A 204 9.69 7.84 -13.55
CA ALA A 204 9.38 8.21 -14.91
C ALA A 204 8.61 9.54 -14.88
N ARG A 205 9.13 10.55 -15.60
CA ARG A 205 8.46 11.84 -15.78
C ARG A 205 7.21 11.69 -16.62
#